data_AF-A0ABD5DTU9-F1
#
_entry.id   AF-A0ABD5DTU9-F1
#
_cell.length_a   1.000
_cell.length_b   1.000
_cell.length_c   1.000
_cell.angle_alpha   90.00
_cell.angle_beta   90.00
_cell.angle_gamma   90.00
#
_symmetry.space_group_name_H-M   'P 1'
#
loop_
_entity.id
_entity.type
_entity.pdbx_description
1 polymer ?
#
loop_
_entity_poly.entity_id
_entity_poly.type
_entity_poly.pdbx_seq_one_letter_code
_entity_poly.pdbx_strand_id
1 'polypeptide(L)' 'TCSDGCHDIFEREPEKYIQAWLPVNQILQGNCGGGDLETMLRDYYRMNVGADNLDIEGSPDQQRWKKWKGNAA' A
#
# COMPACT_ATOMS: atom_id res chain seq x y z
N THR A 1 7.25 -2.21 18.62
CA THR A 1 5.78 -2.14 18.45
C THR A 1 5.36 -0.68 18.52
N CYS A 2 4.16 -0.30 18.06
CA CYS A 2 3.73 1.11 18.01
C CYS A 2 3.08 1.62 19.31
N SER A 3 2.78 0.74 20.25
CA SER A 3 2.17 1.06 21.55
C SER A 3 2.43 -0.07 22.55
N ASP A 4 2.27 0.24 23.83
CA ASP A 4 2.33 -0.74 24.92
C ASP A 4 1.23 -1.80 24.77
N GLY A 5 0.01 -1.40 24.41
CA GLY A 5 -1.07 -2.35 24.15
C GLY A 5 -0.74 -3.35 23.03
N CYS A 6 -0.06 -2.91 21.96
CA CYS A 6 0.42 -3.84 20.92
C CYS A 6 1.59 -4.71 21.39
N HIS A 7 2.39 -4.23 22.34
CA HIS A 7 3.47 -5.01 22.95
C HIS A 7 2.90 -6.13 23.82
N ASP A 8 1.98 -5.80 24.73
CA ASP A 8 1.35 -6.76 25.65
C ASP A 8 0.65 -7.91 24.90
N ILE A 9 -0.03 -7.60 23.80
CA ILE A 9 -0.66 -8.60 22.92
C ILE A 9 0.40 -9.55 22.33
N PHE A 10 1.54 -9.02 21.89
CA PHE A 10 2.63 -9.81 21.33
C PHE A 10 3.26 -10.71 22.39
N GLU A 11 3.55 -10.17 23.58
CA GLU A 11 4.16 -10.94 24.68
C GLU A 11 3.28 -12.09 25.15
N ARG A 12 1.95 -11.93 25.06
CA ARG A 12 1.00 -12.98 25.45
C ARG A 12 0.91 -14.14 24.45
N GLU A 13 1.11 -13.89 23.16
CA GLU A 13 1.03 -14.92 22.10
C GLU A 13 2.19 -14.78 21.08
N PRO A 14 3.46 -14.86 21.52
CA PRO A 14 4.59 -14.52 20.66
C PRO A 14 4.73 -15.49 19.49
N GLU A 15 4.47 -16.79 19.70
CA GLU A 15 4.57 -17.82 18.66
C GLU A 15 3.63 -17.53 17.48
N LYS A 16 2.49 -16.88 17.74
CA LYS A 16 1.54 -16.49 16.71
C LYS A 16 2.05 -15.32 15.89
N TYR A 17 2.55 -14.27 16.55
CA TYR A 17 2.88 -13.01 15.89
C TYR A 17 4.27 -12.99 15.23
N ILE A 18 5.22 -13.85 15.64
CA ILE A 18 6.50 -14.00 14.93
C ILE A 18 6.34 -14.53 13.49
N GLN A 19 5.20 -15.16 13.20
CA GLN A 19 4.89 -15.70 11.87
C GLN A 19 4.29 -14.64 10.92
N ALA A 20 4.09 -13.41 11.38
CA ALA A 20 3.43 -12.38 10.59
C ALA A 20 4.20 -12.03 9.31
N TRP A 21 3.50 -12.02 8.18
CA TRP A 21 4.04 -11.57 6.90
C TRP A 21 3.99 -10.04 6.82
N LEU A 22 4.98 -9.39 7.41
CA LEU A 22 5.05 -7.93 7.47
C LEU A 22 5.53 -7.36 6.12
N PRO A 23 4.72 -6.54 5.40
CA PRO A 23 5.03 -6.15 4.03
C PRO A 23 6.42 -5.51 3.86
N VAL A 24 6.81 -4.57 4.73
CA VAL A 24 8.12 -3.90 4.62
C VAL A 24 9.27 -4.91 4.76
N ASN A 25 9.19 -5.85 5.71
CA ASN A 25 10.21 -6.88 5.87
C ASN A 25 10.29 -7.77 4.62
N GLN A 26 9.16 -8.06 3.99
CA GLN A 26 9.06 -8.94 2.83
C GLN A 26 9.54 -8.26 1.55
N ILE A 27 9.34 -6.95 1.43
CA ILE A 27 9.94 -6.11 0.38
C ILE A 27 11.47 -6.16 0.50
N LEU A 28 12.01 -5.96 1.71
CA LEU A 28 13.46 -6.00 1.96
C LEU A 28 14.05 -7.41 1.76
N GLN A 29 13.28 -8.47 2.00
CA GLN A 29 13.67 -9.85 1.71
C GLN A 29 13.56 -10.20 0.22
N GLY A 30 13.02 -9.33 -0.62
CA GLY A 30 12.85 -9.58 -2.06
C GLY A 30 11.64 -10.45 -2.42
N ASN A 31 10.76 -10.76 -1.47
CA ASN A 31 9.61 -11.65 -1.67
C ASN A 31 8.42 -10.98 -2.39
N CYS A 32 8.51 -9.68 -2.67
CA CYS A 32 7.45 -8.88 -3.30
C CYS A 32 7.74 -8.57 -4.78
N GLY A 33 8.29 -9.52 -5.53
CA GLY A 33 8.55 -9.37 -6.96
C GLY A 33 9.95 -8.85 -7.33
N GLY A 34 10.80 -8.54 -6.34
CA GLY A 34 12.23 -8.24 -6.51
C GLY A 34 12.54 -7.11 -7.51
N GLY A 35 12.82 -5.91 -7.03
CA GLY A 35 13.13 -4.78 -7.89
C GLY A 35 13.02 -3.44 -7.18
N ASP A 36 12.95 -2.36 -7.95
CA ASP A 36 12.64 -1.03 -7.43
C ASP A 36 11.15 -0.90 -7.03
N LEU A 37 10.82 0.19 -6.35
CA LEU A 37 9.48 0.44 -5.82
C LEU A 37 8.41 0.50 -6.92
N GLU A 38 8.71 1.07 -8.09
CA GLU A 38 7.73 1.23 -9.17
C GLU A 38 7.36 -0.12 -9.78
N THR A 39 8.36 -0.97 -10.03
CA THR A 39 8.17 -2.35 -10.47
C THR A 39 7.34 -3.14 -9.46
N MET A 40 7.60 -2.99 -8.16
CA MET A 40 6.82 -3.64 -7.11
C MET A 40 5.35 -3.18 -7.10
N LEU A 41 5.08 -1.89 -7.21
CA LEU A 41 3.72 -1.34 -7.24
C LEU A 41 2.93 -1.86 -8.46
N ARG A 42 3.58 -1.89 -9.63
CA ARG A 42 2.94 -2.35 -10.88
C ARG A 42 2.77 -3.86 -10.93
N ASP A 43 3.82 -4.62 -10.68
CA ASP A 43 3.85 -6.05 -11.03
C ASP A 43 3.38 -6.93 -9.86
N TYR A 44 3.73 -6.55 -8.63
CA TYR A 44 3.31 -7.29 -7.43
C TYR A 44 1.96 -6.79 -6.89
N TYR A 45 1.80 -5.48 -6.69
CA TYR A 45 0.53 -4.91 -6.22
C TYR A 45 -0.51 -4.69 -7.31
N ARG A 46 -0.14 -4.81 -8.60
CA ARG A 46 -1.06 -4.66 -9.74
C ARG A 46 -1.76 -3.31 -9.79
N MET A 47 -1.09 -2.26 -9.32
CA MET A 47 -1.59 -0.89 -9.44
C MET A 47 -1.31 -0.33 -10.83
N ASN A 48 -2.29 0.40 -11.38
CA ASN A 48 -2.07 1.25 -12.54
C ASN A 48 -1.37 2.54 -12.06
N VAL A 49 -0.05 2.51 -12.00
CA VAL A 49 0.77 3.66 -11.57
C VAL A 49 0.47 4.88 -12.45
N GLY A 50 0.15 6.01 -11.82
CA GLY A 50 -0.31 7.25 -12.45
C GLY A 50 -1.84 7.39 -12.53
N ALA A 51 -2.61 6.34 -12.22
CA ALA A 51 -4.07 6.37 -12.20
C ALA A 51 -4.66 6.01 -10.84
N ASP A 52 -4.17 4.94 -10.21
CA ASP A 52 -4.69 4.43 -8.94
C ASP A 52 -3.98 5.02 -7.70
N ASN A 53 -2.88 5.75 -7.91
CA ASN A 53 -2.03 6.30 -6.87
C ASN A 53 -1.80 7.81 -7.06
N LEU A 54 -0.96 8.40 -6.20
CA LEU A 54 -0.60 9.82 -6.16
C LEU A 54 -1.75 10.74 -5.70
N ASP A 55 -1.61 12.04 -5.96
CA ASP A 55 -2.56 13.07 -5.56
C ASP A 55 -3.86 12.97 -6.37
N ILE A 56 -4.96 13.43 -5.78
CA ILE A 56 -6.23 13.60 -6.48
C ILE A 56 -6.15 14.74 -7.50
N GLU A 57 -5.40 15.80 -7.23
CA GLU A 57 -5.25 16.87 -8.22
C GLU A 57 -4.56 16.36 -9.50
N GLY A 58 -5.24 16.50 -10.65
CA GLY A 58 -4.77 15.99 -11.93
C GLY A 58 -5.08 14.52 -12.20
N SER A 59 -5.56 13.76 -11.21
CA SER A 59 -5.85 12.33 -11.35
C SER A 59 -7.00 12.05 -12.33
N PRO A 60 -7.06 10.84 -12.90
CA PRO A 60 -8.21 10.40 -13.69
C PRO A 60 -9.55 10.50 -12.92
N ASP A 61 -9.51 10.32 -11.61
CA ASP A 61 -10.69 10.39 -10.75
C ASP A 61 -11.20 11.83 -10.58
N GLN A 62 -10.31 12.81 -10.43
CA GLN A 62 -10.72 14.21 -10.41
C GLN A 62 -11.38 14.62 -11.73
N GLN A 63 -10.85 14.16 -12.87
CA GLN A 63 -11.42 14.43 -14.19
C GLN A 63 -12.81 13.80 -14.34
N ARG A 64 -12.98 12.54 -13.92
CA ARG A 64 -14.27 11.84 -13.92
C ARG A 64 -15.29 12.55 -13.04
N TRP A 65 -14.89 12.96 -11.83
CA TRP A 65 -15.75 13.70 -10.92
C TRP A 65 -16.23 15.02 -11.52
N LYS A 66 -15.32 15.83 -12.10
CA LYS A 66 -15.69 17.09 -12.78
C LYS A 66 -16.70 16.86 -13.90
N LYS A 67 -16.50 15.82 -14.71
CA LYS A 67 -17.43 15.44 -15.79
C LYS A 67 -18.81 15.07 -15.24
N TRP A 68 -18.89 14.28 -14.18
CA TRP A 68 -20.16 13.88 -13.57
C TRP A 68 -20.92 15.03 -12.92
N LYS A 69 -20.19 15.99 -12.34
CA LYS A 69 -20.79 17.17 -11.69
C LYS A 69 -21.24 18.25 -12.67
N GLY A 70 -21.08 18.05 -13.98
CA GLY A 70 -21.38 19.06 -14.99
C GLY A 70 -20.39 20.24 -14.98
N ASN A 71 -19.25 20.08 -14.28
CA ASN A 71 -18.16 21.05 -14.22
C ASN A 71 -17.10 20.73 -15.29
N ALA A 72 -17.52 20.16 -16.42
CA ALA A 72 -16.64 19.99 -17.56
C ALA A 72 -16.39 21.38 -18.17
N ALA A 73 -15.12 21.80 -18.20
CA ALA A 73 -14.70 22.91 -19.03
C ALA A 73 -14.92 22.58 -20.52
#